data_AF-A0A7W0LDR3-F1
#
_entry.id   AF-A0A7W0LDR3-F1
#
_cell.length_a   1.000
_cell.length_b   1.000
_cell.length_c   1.000
_cell.angle_alpha   90.00
_cell.angle_beta   90.00
_cell.angle_gamma   90.00
#
_symmetry.space_group_name_H-M   'P 1'
#
loop_
_entity.id
_entity.type
_entity.pdbx_description
1 polymer ?
#
loop_
_entity_poly.entity_id
_entity_poly.type
_entity_poly.pdbx_seq_one_letter_code
_entity_poly.pdbx_strand_id
1 'polypeptide(L)'
;KATWDFEAAPGAGDTHSAVVRGTRSRIEVRQGPEQKYRTELYVVPGNPADHASVAEAAKARVSALQATIPGLAIEDTGRELHVIVPDAARTGHEAHFAEVTRKFLGYVRNPKSMPAWEQSAMLAKYYVTTAGVALSRKSK
;
A
#
# COMPACT_ATOMS: atom_id res chain seq x y z
N LYS A 1 15.08 4.41 -3.57
CA LYS A 1 16.06 4.65 -2.48
C LYS A 1 15.24 5.12 -1.27
N ALA A 2 15.44 4.54 -0.10
CA ALA A 2 14.88 5.10 1.14
C ALA A 2 15.92 6.05 1.74
N THR A 3 15.49 7.19 2.24
CA THR A 3 16.33 8.20 2.91
C THR A 3 15.75 8.53 4.28
N TRP A 4 16.63 8.96 5.17
CA TRP A 4 16.29 9.50 6.48
C TRP A 4 17.01 10.83 6.58
N ASP A 5 16.29 11.89 6.20
CA ASP A 5 16.78 13.26 6.32
C ASP A 5 16.47 13.80 7.73
N PHE A 6 17.11 14.89 8.13
CA PHE A 6 16.94 15.44 9.49
C PHE A 6 15.51 15.93 9.75
N GLU A 7 14.94 16.68 8.81
CA GLU A 7 13.57 17.16 8.82
C GLU A 7 13.07 17.36 7.39
N ALA A 8 11.75 17.43 7.21
CA ALA A 8 11.15 17.81 5.93
C ALA A 8 11.33 19.32 5.69
N ALA A 9 11.51 19.72 4.43
CA ALA A 9 11.49 21.13 4.05
C ALA A 9 10.15 21.79 4.46
N PRO A 10 10.11 23.12 4.68
CA PRO A 10 8.86 23.81 5.04
C PRO A 10 7.72 23.51 4.07
N GLY A 11 6.59 23.02 4.60
CA GLY A 11 5.42 22.63 3.80
C GLY A 11 5.51 21.25 3.14
N ALA A 12 6.61 20.51 3.35
CA ALA A 12 6.76 19.13 2.91
C ALA A 12 6.43 18.12 4.02
N GLY A 13 6.26 16.86 3.63
CA GLY A 13 6.11 15.73 4.55
C GLY A 13 6.80 14.49 4.01
N ASP A 14 6.61 13.37 4.70
CA ASP A 14 7.14 12.08 4.27
C ASP A 14 6.68 11.74 2.86
N THR A 15 7.59 11.13 2.11
CA THR A 15 7.28 10.63 0.76
C THR A 15 7.29 9.11 0.75
N HIS A 16 6.40 8.54 -0.05
CA HIS A 16 6.32 7.11 -0.24
C HIS A 16 5.92 6.79 -1.68
N SER A 17 6.58 5.79 -2.24
CA SER A 17 6.22 5.26 -3.55
C SER A 17 6.42 3.76 -3.55
N ALA A 18 5.43 3.02 -4.04
CA ALA A 18 5.52 1.59 -4.26
C ALA A 18 4.83 1.23 -5.58
N VAL A 19 5.39 0.26 -6.30
CA VAL A 19 4.82 -0.22 -7.56
C VAL A 19 4.75 -1.73 -7.53
N VAL A 20 3.56 -2.27 -7.71
CA VAL A 20 3.32 -3.70 -7.92
C VAL A 20 2.96 -3.89 -9.38
N ARG A 21 3.74 -4.69 -10.11
CA ARG A 21 3.54 -4.92 -11.56
C ARG A 21 2.82 -6.23 -11.80
N GLY A 22 1.67 -6.16 -12.47
CA GLY A 22 0.98 -7.30 -13.05
C GLY A 22 1.23 -7.39 -14.56
N THR A 23 0.57 -8.35 -15.20
CA THR A 23 0.70 -8.59 -16.65
C THR A 23 -0.03 -7.53 -17.50
N ARG A 24 -1.12 -6.94 -16.97
CA ARG A 24 -1.98 -5.99 -17.70
C ARG A 24 -1.93 -4.56 -17.18
N SER A 25 -1.52 -4.39 -15.93
CA SER A 25 -1.45 -3.10 -15.26
C SER A 25 -0.40 -3.15 -14.16
N ARG A 26 -0.09 -1.99 -13.63
CA ARG A 26 0.63 -1.85 -12.37
C ARG A 26 -0.21 -1.05 -11.39
N ILE A 27 -0.09 -1.39 -10.12
CA ILE A 27 -0.69 -0.66 -9.01
C ILE A 27 0.41 0.20 -8.43
N GLU A 28 0.14 1.48 -8.28
CA GLU A 28 1.09 2.45 -7.75
C GLU A 28 0.52 3.10 -6.49
N VAL A 29 1.30 3.07 -5.41
CA VAL A 29 1.10 3.94 -4.27
C VAL A 29 1.99 5.16 -4.48
N ARG A 30 1.41 6.35 -4.38
CA ARG A 30 2.13 7.63 -4.54
C ARG A 30 1.81 8.55 -3.37
N GLN A 31 2.84 9.11 -2.77
CA GLN A 31 2.76 10.11 -1.70
C GLN A 31 3.89 11.11 -1.92
N GLY A 32 3.57 12.22 -2.56
CA GLY A 32 4.51 13.30 -2.85
C GLY A 32 3.81 14.65 -2.98
N PRO A 33 4.52 15.69 -3.45
CA PRO A 33 3.97 17.05 -3.55
C PRO A 33 2.68 17.13 -4.39
N GLU A 34 2.61 16.37 -5.48
CA GLU A 34 1.42 16.30 -6.36
C GLU A 34 0.18 15.77 -5.62
N GLN A 35 0.38 14.84 -4.68
CA GLN A 35 -0.67 14.29 -3.83
C GLN A 35 -0.80 15.04 -2.48
N LYS A 36 -0.12 16.20 -2.34
CA LYS A 36 -0.06 16.98 -1.08
C LYS A 36 0.40 16.13 0.11
N TYR A 37 1.36 15.24 -0.13
CA TYR A 37 1.93 14.30 0.85
C TYR A 37 0.90 13.34 1.47
N ARG A 38 -0.25 13.15 0.82
CA ARG A 38 -1.24 12.15 1.19
C ARG A 38 -1.03 10.89 0.35
N THR A 39 -1.14 9.73 0.97
CA THR A 39 -1.02 8.45 0.25
C THR A 39 -2.22 8.26 -0.67
N GLU A 40 -1.94 8.13 -1.97
CA GLU A 40 -2.95 7.88 -3.00
C GLU A 40 -2.60 6.61 -3.80
N LEU A 41 -3.64 5.97 -4.34
CA LEU A 41 -3.52 4.68 -5.03
C LEU A 41 -3.99 4.81 -6.48
N TYR A 42 -3.16 4.34 -7.41
CA TYR A 42 -3.43 4.40 -8.84
C TYR A 42 -3.36 3.02 -9.46
N VAL A 43 -4.23 2.75 -10.43
CA VAL A 43 -4.13 1.61 -11.33
C VAL A 43 -3.74 2.14 -12.71
N VAL A 44 -2.55 1.77 -13.16
CA VAL A 44 -2.02 2.24 -14.45
C VAL A 44 -1.97 1.08 -15.45
N PRO A 45 -2.72 1.13 -16.55
CA PRO A 45 -2.65 0.13 -17.61
C PRO A 45 -1.23 -0.05 -18.14
N GLY A 46 -0.87 -1.29 -18.51
CA GLY A 46 0.43 -1.61 -19.07
C GLY A 46 0.62 -1.08 -20.49
N ASN A 47 -0.47 -0.93 -21.23
CA ASN A 47 -0.52 -0.30 -22.56
C ASN A 47 -1.90 0.39 -22.76
N PRO A 48 -2.03 1.31 -23.74
CA PRO A 48 -3.29 1.99 -24.02
C PRO A 48 -4.44 1.07 -24.46
N ALA A 49 -4.15 -0.04 -25.14
CA ALA A 49 -5.17 -0.97 -25.63
C ALA A 49 -5.87 -1.72 -24.48
N ASP A 50 -5.16 -1.96 -23.38
CA ASP A 50 -5.72 -2.60 -22.18
C ASP A 50 -6.59 -1.65 -21.34
N HIS A 51 -6.56 -0.34 -21.58
CA HIS A 51 -7.17 0.68 -20.71
C HIS A 51 -8.62 0.37 -20.37
N ALA A 52 -9.47 0.15 -21.38
CA ALA A 52 -10.89 -0.09 -21.18
C ALA A 52 -11.15 -1.32 -20.28
N SER A 53 -10.43 -2.42 -20.53
CA SER A 53 -10.59 -3.65 -19.76
C SER A 53 -10.04 -3.56 -18.33
N VAL A 54 -8.96 -2.79 -18.12
CA VAL A 54 -8.42 -2.51 -16.79
C VAL A 54 -9.37 -1.59 -16.02
N ALA A 55 -9.95 -0.60 -16.67
CA ALA A 55 -10.95 0.30 -16.09
C ALA A 55 -12.20 -0.45 -15.63
N GLU A 56 -12.74 -1.33 -16.47
CA GLU A 56 -13.86 -2.22 -16.12
C GLU A 56 -13.52 -3.07 -14.89
N ALA A 57 -12.37 -3.75 -14.89
CA ALA A 57 -11.96 -4.61 -13.77
C ALA A 57 -11.73 -3.82 -12.48
N ALA A 58 -11.13 -2.63 -12.55
CA ALA A 58 -10.90 -1.76 -11.40
C ALA A 58 -12.23 -1.25 -10.82
N LYS A 59 -13.15 -0.78 -11.67
CA LYS A 59 -14.49 -0.33 -11.26
C LYS A 59 -15.28 -1.46 -10.60
N ALA A 60 -15.28 -2.66 -11.18
CA ALA A 60 -15.92 -3.83 -10.59
C ALA A 60 -15.35 -4.18 -9.21
N ARG A 61 -14.01 -4.15 -9.07
CA ARG A 61 -13.35 -4.43 -7.79
C ARG A 61 -13.66 -3.36 -6.74
N VAL A 62 -13.62 -2.08 -7.11
CA VAL A 62 -13.97 -0.98 -6.20
C VAL A 62 -15.43 -1.06 -5.77
N SER A 63 -16.35 -1.34 -6.68
CA SER A 63 -17.77 -1.55 -6.37
C SER A 63 -17.96 -2.65 -5.32
N ALA A 64 -17.29 -3.79 -5.48
CA ALA A 64 -17.36 -4.88 -4.51
C ALA A 64 -16.79 -4.50 -3.12
N LEU A 65 -15.82 -3.58 -3.06
CA LEU A 65 -15.23 -3.10 -1.81
C LEU A 65 -16.06 -2.03 -1.10
N GLN A 66 -17.07 -1.43 -1.75
CA GLN A 66 -17.92 -0.44 -1.10
C GLN A 66 -18.70 -1.00 0.10
N ALA A 67 -18.96 -2.31 0.13
CA ALA A 67 -19.61 -2.97 1.26
C ALA A 67 -18.79 -2.88 2.56
N THR A 68 -17.46 -2.82 2.47
CA THR A 68 -16.55 -2.73 3.62
C THR A 68 -15.95 -1.34 3.78
N ILE A 69 -15.78 -0.60 2.68
CA ILE A 69 -15.24 0.76 2.66
C ILE A 69 -16.18 1.64 1.83
N PRO A 70 -17.29 2.11 2.43
CA PRO A 70 -18.27 2.95 1.73
C PRO A 70 -17.62 4.24 1.22
N GLY A 71 -17.94 4.63 -0.02
CA GLY A 71 -17.42 5.85 -0.64
C GLY A 71 -16.14 5.67 -1.46
N LEU A 72 -15.63 4.44 -1.61
CA LEU A 72 -14.60 4.17 -2.61
C LEU A 72 -15.13 4.42 -4.03
N ALA A 73 -14.32 5.10 -4.85
CA ALA A 73 -14.63 5.37 -6.26
C ALA A 73 -13.39 5.27 -7.15
N ILE A 74 -13.63 5.30 -8.47
CA ILE A 74 -12.58 5.40 -9.48
C ILE A 74 -12.78 6.72 -10.22
N GLU A 75 -11.74 7.54 -10.26
CA GLU A 75 -11.61 8.65 -11.20
C GLU A 75 -10.71 8.20 -12.36
N ASP A 76 -11.21 8.28 -13.58
CA ASP A 76 -10.52 7.84 -14.79
C ASP A 76 -9.99 9.04 -15.56
N THR A 77 -8.67 9.13 -15.68
CA THR A 77 -7.99 10.24 -16.38
C THR A 77 -7.64 9.90 -17.83
N GLY A 78 -8.04 8.71 -18.32
CA GLY A 78 -7.69 8.17 -19.64
C GLY A 78 -6.28 7.60 -19.75
N ARG A 79 -5.35 8.05 -18.90
CA ARG A 79 -3.99 7.48 -18.78
C ARG A 79 -3.90 6.49 -17.61
N GLU A 80 -4.58 6.79 -16.53
CA GLU A 80 -4.57 6.01 -15.30
C GLU A 80 -5.87 6.20 -14.52
N LEU A 81 -6.10 5.30 -13.58
CA LEU A 81 -7.28 5.27 -12.73
C LEU A 81 -6.85 5.62 -11.32
N HIS A 82 -7.34 6.73 -10.78
CA HIS A 82 -7.15 7.11 -9.39
C HIS A 82 -8.25 6.46 -8.54
N VAL A 83 -7.84 5.68 -7.54
CA VAL A 83 -8.77 5.12 -6.55
C VAL A 83 -9.03 6.17 -5.48
N ILE A 84 -10.23 6.75 -5.50
CA ILE A 84 -10.66 7.74 -4.52
C ILE A 84 -10.97 7.02 -3.22
N VAL A 85 -10.14 7.25 -2.20
CA VAL A 85 -10.36 6.75 -0.85
C VAL A 85 -10.97 7.85 0.03
N PRO A 86 -12.17 7.64 0.58
CA PRO A 86 -12.88 8.64 1.39
C PRO A 86 -12.16 8.91 2.70
N ASP A 87 -12.28 10.13 3.23
CA ASP A 87 -11.57 10.55 4.45
C ASP A 87 -11.94 9.70 5.67
N ALA A 88 -13.18 9.20 5.74
CA ALA A 88 -13.61 8.30 6.81
C ALA A 88 -12.82 6.98 6.85
N ALA A 89 -12.24 6.54 5.73
CA ALA A 89 -11.39 5.35 5.64
C ALA A 89 -9.90 5.66 5.90
N ARG A 90 -9.54 6.93 6.13
CA ARG A 90 -8.16 7.39 6.33
C ARG A 90 -7.89 7.55 7.81
N THR A 91 -7.85 6.42 8.50
CA THR A 91 -7.47 6.35 9.90
C THR A 91 -5.98 6.65 10.10
N GLY A 92 -5.64 7.17 11.28
CA GLY A 92 -4.27 7.54 11.64
C GLY A 92 -3.42 6.36 12.13
N HIS A 93 -2.14 6.62 12.33
CA HIS A 93 -1.16 5.65 12.82
C HIS A 93 -1.61 4.92 14.09
N GLU A 94 -2.12 5.65 15.08
CA GLU A 94 -2.53 5.07 16.37
C GLU A 94 -3.73 4.11 16.22
N ALA A 95 -4.68 4.44 15.34
CA ALA A 95 -5.82 3.57 15.05
C ALA A 95 -5.34 2.26 14.40
N HIS A 96 -4.42 2.34 13.42
CA HIS A 96 -3.80 1.17 12.82
C HIS A 96 -3.02 0.34 13.85
N PHE A 97 -2.28 0.98 14.76
CA PHE A 97 -1.55 0.29 15.82
C PHE A 97 -2.51 -0.48 16.74
N ALA A 98 -3.62 0.15 17.14
CA ALA A 98 -4.65 -0.48 17.94
C ALA A 98 -5.26 -1.71 17.25
N GLU A 99 -5.44 -1.69 15.92
CA GLU A 99 -5.90 -2.87 15.17
C GLU A 99 -4.92 -4.04 15.26
N VAL A 100 -3.62 -3.78 15.13
CA VAL A 100 -2.58 -4.81 15.29
C VAL A 100 -2.60 -5.35 16.72
N THR A 101 -2.72 -4.50 17.74
CA THR A 101 -2.84 -4.93 19.13
C THR A 101 -4.06 -5.81 19.37
N ARG A 102 -5.24 -5.44 18.83
CA ARG A 102 -6.45 -6.26 18.95
C ARG A 102 -6.27 -7.65 18.31
N LYS A 103 -5.67 -7.73 17.12
CA LYS A 103 -5.35 -9.01 16.47
C LYS A 103 -4.39 -9.84 17.32
N PHE A 104 -3.32 -9.24 17.84
CA PHE A 104 -2.36 -9.90 18.71
C PHE A 104 -3.03 -10.49 19.96
N LEU A 105 -3.84 -9.71 20.68
CA LEU A 105 -4.56 -10.18 21.86
C LEU A 105 -5.54 -11.32 21.51
N GLY A 106 -6.14 -11.27 20.32
CA GLY A 106 -6.93 -12.38 19.78
C GLY A 106 -6.13 -13.67 19.66
N TYR A 107 -4.91 -13.60 19.11
CA TYR A 107 -4.01 -14.74 19.00
C TYR A 107 -3.50 -15.23 20.36
N VAL A 108 -3.24 -14.34 21.32
CA VAL A 108 -2.89 -14.74 22.70
C VAL A 108 -4.01 -15.56 23.33
N ARG A 109 -5.27 -15.15 23.14
CA ARG A 109 -6.44 -15.86 23.65
C ARG A 109 -6.69 -17.19 22.93
N ASN A 110 -6.47 -17.23 21.62
CA ASN A 110 -6.63 -18.43 20.80
C ASN A 110 -5.44 -18.59 19.83
N PRO A 111 -4.33 -19.21 20.25
CA PRO A 111 -3.12 -19.31 19.44
C PRO A 111 -3.31 -20.03 18.11
N LYS A 112 -4.26 -20.97 18.04
CA LYS A 112 -4.59 -21.70 16.80
C LYS A 112 -5.29 -20.85 15.74
N SER A 113 -5.79 -19.66 16.11
CA SER A 113 -6.41 -18.72 15.17
C SER A 113 -5.38 -17.89 14.37
N MET A 114 -4.10 -17.92 14.76
CA MET A 114 -3.06 -17.25 14.00
C MET A 114 -2.89 -17.93 12.63
N PRO A 115 -2.90 -17.18 11.52
CA PRO A 115 -2.70 -17.75 10.19
C PRO A 115 -1.37 -18.49 10.09
N ALA A 116 -1.38 -19.66 9.44
CA ALA A 116 -0.20 -20.53 9.32
C ALA A 116 1.00 -19.87 8.63
N TRP A 117 0.79 -18.81 7.84
CA TRP A 117 1.83 -18.09 7.12
C TRP A 117 2.54 -17.03 7.97
N GLU A 118 2.01 -16.61 9.12
CA GLU A 118 2.56 -15.49 9.90
C GLU A 118 4.02 -15.73 10.31
N GLN A 119 4.31 -16.93 10.84
CA GLN A 119 5.66 -17.25 11.32
C GLN A 119 6.68 -17.32 10.17
N SER A 120 6.34 -17.99 9.07
CA SER A 120 7.25 -18.13 7.92
C SER A 120 7.46 -16.79 7.21
N ALA A 121 6.42 -15.97 7.06
CA ALA A 121 6.54 -14.62 6.51
C ALA A 121 7.38 -13.71 7.41
N MET A 122 7.25 -13.81 8.74
CA MET A 122 8.06 -13.05 9.68
C MET A 122 9.54 -13.41 9.58
N LEU A 123 9.87 -14.71 9.52
CA LEU A 123 11.23 -15.20 9.33
C LEU A 123 11.80 -14.74 7.98
N ALA A 124 11.02 -14.84 6.91
CA ALA A 124 11.43 -14.36 5.59
C ALA A 124 11.72 -12.85 5.60
N LYS A 125 10.86 -12.05 6.23
CA LYS A 125 11.06 -10.61 6.40
C LYS A 125 12.39 -10.31 7.10
N TYR A 126 12.67 -10.95 8.25
CA TYR A 126 13.92 -10.73 8.97
C TYR A 126 15.14 -11.25 8.22
N TYR A 127 15.02 -12.38 7.52
CA TYR A 127 16.10 -12.89 6.68
C TYR A 127 16.46 -11.90 5.58
N VAL A 128 15.48 -11.41 4.82
CA VAL A 128 15.70 -10.48 3.70
C VAL A 128 16.36 -9.18 4.20
N THR A 129 15.88 -8.61 5.31
CA THR A 129 16.44 -7.35 5.82
C THR A 129 17.85 -7.53 6.39
N THR A 130 18.10 -8.59 7.17
CA THR A 130 19.43 -8.83 7.78
C THR A 130 20.47 -9.28 6.75
N ALA A 131 20.10 -10.13 5.78
CA ALA A 131 20.97 -10.51 4.67
C ALA A 131 21.30 -9.30 3.78
N GLY A 132 20.32 -8.42 3.52
CA GLY A 132 20.54 -7.16 2.81
C GLY A 132 21.58 -6.26 3.50
N VAL A 133 21.51 -6.12 4.83
CA VAL A 133 22.52 -5.39 5.61
C VAL A 133 23.89 -6.06 5.50
N ALA A 134 23.96 -7.39 5.59
CA ALA A 134 25.22 -8.12 5.47
C ALA A 134 25.88 -7.92 4.08
N LEU A 135 25.10 -7.91 3.01
CA LEU A 135 25.58 -7.63 1.65
C LEU A 135 26.05 -6.18 1.49
N SER A 136 25.26 -5.21 1.98
CA SER A 136 25.62 -3.79 1.91
C SER A 136 26.96 -3.48 2.59
N ARG A 137 27.32 -4.20 3.66
CA ARG A 137 28.60 -4.02 4.36
C ARG A 137 29.81 -4.58 3.59
N LYS A 138 29.60 -5.46 2.61
CA LYS A 138 30.67 -6.02 1.76
C LYS A 138 31.04 -5.12 0.60
N SER A 139 30.11 -4.28 0.13
CA SER A 139 30.29 -3.39 -1.02
C SER A 139 31.00 -2.08 -0.66
N LYS A 140 32.05 -2.12 0.17
CA LYS A 140 32.91 -0.96 0.42
C LYS A 140 33.83 -0.70 -0.77
#